data_AF-A0A7Y2YH60-F1
#
_entry.id   AF-A0A7Y2YH60-F1
#
_cell.length_a   1.000
_cell.length_b   1.000
_cell.length_c   1.000
_cell.angle_alpha   90.00
_cell.angle_beta   90.00
_cell.angle_gamma   90.00
#
_symmetry.space_group_name_H-M   'P 1'
#
loop_
_entity.id
_entity.type
_entity.pdbx_description
1 polymer ?
#
loop_
_entity_poly.entity_id
_entity_poly.type
_entity_poly.pdbx_seq_one_letter_code
_entity_poly.pdbx_strand_id
1 'polypeptide(L)'
;LFDEIIIAIGTNADKAYMFDEDQRKSFIEKAFKNQKKIKVDTYEGLTIDYCKKVNANFILRGLRNPADFEFEKAIAHTNRKLSGIETVFLLTSSGKSYISSSIVRDVIRNGGDYTSLVPDTVRFN
;
A
#
# COMPACT_ATOMS: atom_id res chain seq x y z
N LEU A 1 12.89 -8.47 10.66
CA LEU A 1 12.40 -7.11 11.02
C LEU A 1 11.00 -7.17 11.62
N PHE A 2 10.06 -7.91 11.01
CA PHE A 2 8.71 -8.10 11.55
C PHE A 2 8.31 -9.58 11.56
N ASP A 3 7.50 -9.98 12.53
CA ASP A 3 6.98 -11.36 12.65
C ASP A 3 5.77 -11.61 11.74
N GLU A 4 4.92 -10.59 11.57
CA GLU A 4 3.74 -10.55 10.71
C GLU A 4 3.65 -9.20 9.99
N ILE A 5 3.11 -9.19 8.77
CA ILE A 5 2.81 -7.99 8.00
C ILE A 5 1.33 -8.01 7.61
N ILE A 6 0.62 -6.92 7.89
CA ILE A 6 -0.75 -6.72 7.42
C ILE A 6 -0.74 -5.67 6.32
N ILE A 7 -1.13 -6.06 5.12
CA ILE A 7 -1.37 -5.13 4.01
C ILE A 7 -2.76 -4.55 4.19
N ALA A 8 -2.82 -3.39 4.84
CA ALA A 8 -4.06 -2.71 5.20
C ALA A 8 -4.51 -1.76 4.07
N ILE A 9 -5.64 -2.08 3.44
CA ILE A 9 -6.26 -1.32 2.36
C ILE A 9 -7.19 -0.29 2.98
N GLY A 10 -6.80 1.00 2.93
CA GLY A 10 -7.67 2.08 3.38
C GLY A 10 -8.84 2.31 2.42
N THR A 11 -10.04 2.37 2.97
CA THR A 11 -11.27 2.69 2.24
C THR A 11 -11.48 4.20 2.28
N ASN A 12 -11.54 4.83 1.11
CA ASN A 12 -11.82 6.26 0.97
C ASN A 12 -13.04 6.43 0.08
N ALA A 13 -14.18 6.77 0.68
CA ALA A 13 -15.46 6.91 -0.01
C ALA A 13 -15.45 8.02 -1.09
N ASP A 14 -14.56 9.01 -0.97
CA ASP A 14 -14.46 10.13 -1.91
C ASP A 14 -13.63 9.79 -3.17
N LYS A 15 -12.96 8.63 -3.19
CA LYS A 15 -12.13 8.21 -4.33
C LYS A 15 -12.90 7.32 -5.28
N ALA A 16 -13.00 7.75 -6.54
CA ALA A 16 -13.37 6.89 -7.66
C ALA A 16 -12.21 5.93 -7.97
N TYR A 17 -12.33 4.68 -7.51
CA TYR A 17 -11.34 3.64 -7.79
C TYR A 17 -11.59 2.99 -9.16
N MET A 18 -10.52 2.62 -9.87
CA MET A 18 -10.62 1.80 -11.09
C MET A 18 -11.07 0.36 -10.78
N PHE A 19 -10.67 -0.16 -9.62
CA PHE A 19 -11.04 -1.47 -9.13
C PHE A 19 -11.72 -1.29 -7.78
N ASP A 20 -12.82 -1.99 -7.55
CA ASP A 20 -13.52 -1.95 -6.28
C ASP A 20 -12.67 -2.54 -5.13
N GLU A 21 -13.18 -2.48 -3.90
CA GLU A 21 -12.45 -3.00 -2.74
C GLU A 21 -12.15 -4.50 -2.83
N ASP A 22 -13.13 -5.29 -3.26
CA ASP A 22 -13.02 -6.74 -3.35
C ASP A 22 -11.96 -7.15 -4.38
N GLN A 23 -11.94 -6.49 -5.55
CA GLN A 23 -10.94 -6.69 -6.58
C GLN A 23 -9.54 -6.34 -6.06
N ARG A 24 -9.37 -5.17 -5.43
CA ARG A 24 -8.09 -4.75 -4.85
C ARG A 24 -7.58 -5.73 -3.81
N LYS A 25 -8.46 -6.20 -2.93
CA LYS A 25 -8.14 -7.21 -1.91
C LYS A 25 -7.73 -8.52 -2.55
N SER A 26 -8.53 -9.04 -3.48
CA SER A 26 -8.24 -10.29 -4.22
C SER A 26 -6.90 -10.24 -4.96
N PHE A 27 -6.54 -9.12 -5.59
CA PHE A 27 -5.25 -8.98 -6.28
C PHE A 27 -4.05 -9.16 -5.34
N ILE A 28 -4.14 -8.57 -4.13
CA ILE A 28 -3.08 -8.62 -3.13
C ILE A 28 -3.03 -10.00 -2.48
N GLU A 29 -4.18 -10.57 -2.11
CA GLU A 29 -4.26 -11.92 -1.54
C GLU A 29 -3.66 -12.96 -2.49
N LYS A 30 -3.99 -12.89 -3.79
CA LYS A 30 -3.41 -13.77 -4.80
C LYS A 30 -1.91 -13.56 -4.95
N ALA A 31 -1.42 -12.32 -4.90
CA ALA A 31 0.01 -12.01 -5.02
C ALA A 31 0.83 -12.60 -3.87
N PHE A 32 0.24 -12.68 -2.68
CA PHE A 32 0.89 -13.17 -1.46
C PHE A 32 0.35 -14.51 -0.95
N LYS A 33 -0.38 -15.28 -1.79
CA LYS A 33 -1.07 -16.52 -1.39
C LYS A 33 -0.21 -17.57 -0.67
N ASN A 34 1.10 -17.59 -0.96
CA ASN A 34 2.04 -18.55 -0.39
C ASN A 34 2.82 -17.99 0.83
N GLN A 35 2.55 -16.76 1.25
CA GLN A 35 3.27 -16.06 2.31
C GLN A 35 2.46 -16.06 3.61
N LYS A 36 2.68 -17.06 4.47
CA LYS A 36 1.92 -17.26 5.73
C LYS A 36 2.01 -16.10 6.72
N LYS A 37 3.03 -15.25 6.60
CA LYS A 37 3.26 -14.08 7.47
C LYS A 37 2.57 -12.81 6.96
N ILE A 38 1.85 -12.89 5.83
CA ILE A 38 1.17 -11.75 5.22
C ILE A 38 -0.34 -11.95 5.36
N LYS A 39 -1.01 -10.96 5.93
CA LYS A 39 -2.47 -10.83 5.92
C LYS A 39 -2.87 -9.65 5.05
N VAL A 40 -4.07 -9.71 4.50
CA VAL A 40 -4.67 -8.61 3.74
C VAL A 40 -5.96 -8.26 4.43
N ASP A 41 -6.16 -6.98 4.72
CA ASP A 41 -7.34 -6.50 5.42
C ASP A 41 -7.72 -5.11 4.93
N THR A 42 -8.95 -4.69 5.20
CA THR A 42 -9.46 -3.36 4.88
C THR A 42 -9.75 -2.58 6.15
N TYR A 43 -9.67 -1.26 6.07
CA TYR A 43 -10.00 -0.41 7.21
C TYR A 43 -10.54 0.95 6.77
N GLU A 44 -11.34 1.53 7.65
CA GLU A 44 -11.88 2.88 7.54
C GLU A 44 -11.34 3.75 8.69
N GLY A 45 -11.31 5.06 8.48
CA GLY A 45 -10.83 6.03 9.47
C GLY A 45 -9.30 6.10 9.56
N LEU A 46 -8.80 6.40 10.76
CA LEU A 46 -7.37 6.65 10.99
C LEU A 46 -6.57 5.35 10.99
N THR A 47 -5.47 5.31 10.21
CA THR A 47 -4.55 4.17 10.16
C THR A 47 -4.02 3.78 11.55
N ILE A 48 -3.76 4.76 12.41
CA ILE A 48 -3.28 4.51 13.78
C ILE A 48 -4.30 3.80 14.66
N ASP A 49 -5.60 3.99 14.44
CA ASP A 49 -6.64 3.30 15.20
C ASP A 49 -6.81 1.86 14.71
N TYR A 50 -6.68 1.65 13.40
CA TYR A 50 -6.56 0.31 12.85
C TYR A 50 -5.34 -0.44 13.42
N CYS A 51 -4.17 0.21 13.45
CA CYS A 51 -2.96 -0.37 14.04
C CYS A 51 -3.19 -0.79 15.51
N LYS A 52 -3.83 0.05 16.34
CA LYS A 52 -4.19 -0.31 17.71
C LYS A 52 -5.12 -1.52 17.77
N LYS A 53 -6.16 -1.56 16.92
CA LYS A 53 -7.13 -2.67 16.85
C LYS A 53 -6.46 -4.02 16.59
N VAL A 54 -5.43 -4.04 15.74
CA VAL A 54 -4.70 -5.28 15.38
C VAL A 54 -3.41 -5.47 16.18
N ASN A 55 -3.16 -4.64 17.20
CA ASN A 55 -1.93 -4.61 18.01
C ASN A 55 -0.63 -4.46 17.17
N ALA A 56 -0.68 -3.71 16.07
CA ALA A 56 0.49 -3.39 15.27
C ALA A 56 1.32 -2.26 15.92
N ASN A 57 2.62 -2.51 16.13
CA ASN A 57 3.53 -1.54 16.71
C ASN A 57 4.16 -0.58 15.69
N PHE A 58 4.13 -0.95 14.41
CA PHE A 58 4.83 -0.23 13.34
C PHE A 58 3.95 -0.06 12.10
N ILE A 59 4.14 1.06 11.39
CA ILE A 59 3.67 1.28 10.02
C ILE A 59 4.87 1.14 9.09
N LEU A 60 4.76 0.33 8.04
CA LEU A 60 5.81 0.17 7.03
C LEU A 60 5.47 0.97 5.77
N ARG A 61 6.39 1.83 5.31
CA ARG A 61 6.22 2.64 4.10
C ARG A 61 7.41 2.50 3.16
N GLY A 62 7.12 2.41 1.87
CA GLY A 62 8.13 2.44 0.80
C GLY A 62 8.38 3.86 0.33
N LEU A 63 9.64 4.21 0.09
CA LEU A 63 10.05 5.51 -0.47
C LEU A 63 10.67 5.30 -1.85
N ARG A 64 10.29 6.11 -2.84
CA ARG A 64 10.85 6.02 -4.21
C ARG A 64 11.82 7.16 -4.53
N ASN A 65 11.65 8.30 -3.88
CA ASN A 65 12.42 9.52 -4.11
C ASN A 65 12.37 10.44 -2.87
N PRO A 66 13.16 11.53 -2.83
CA PRO A 66 13.15 12.46 -1.70
C PRO A 66 11.79 13.16 -1.45
N ALA A 67 10.96 13.36 -2.48
CA ALA A 67 9.66 14.00 -2.30
C ALA A 67 8.67 13.10 -1.54
N ASP A 68 8.68 11.78 -1.81
CA ASP A 68 7.91 10.81 -1.01
C ASP A 68 8.33 10.91 0.47
N PHE A 69 9.62 11.06 0.75
CA PHE A 69 10.13 11.14 2.12
C PHE A 69 9.59 12.35 2.87
N GLU A 70 9.65 13.55 2.29
CA GLU A 70 9.17 14.75 2.98
C GLU A 70 7.67 14.68 3.30
N PHE A 71 6.86 14.17 2.37
CA PHE A 71 5.43 13.98 2.59
C PHE A 71 5.16 12.92 3.69
N GLU A 72 5.78 11.75 3.57
CA GLU A 72 5.56 10.64 4.52
C GLU A 72 6.14 10.93 5.91
N LYS A 73 7.23 11.70 6.01
CA LYS A 73 7.82 12.14 7.27
C LYS A 73 6.84 12.97 8.10
N ALA A 74 6.10 13.88 7.48
CA ALA A 74 5.07 14.66 8.18
C ALA A 74 3.96 13.77 8.73
N ILE A 75 3.53 12.76 7.97
CA ILE A 75 2.53 11.78 8.40
C ILE A 75 3.07 10.93 9.56
N ALA A 76 4.31 10.44 9.44
CA ALA A 76 4.95 9.63 10.47
C ALA A 76 5.07 10.38 11.81
N HIS A 77 5.48 11.65 11.79
CA HIS A 77 5.53 12.47 13.00
C HIS A 77 4.16 12.69 13.62
N THR A 78 3.14 12.96 12.79
CA THR A 78 1.75 13.11 13.23
C THR A 78 1.24 11.83 13.89
N ASN A 79 1.40 10.69 13.24
CA ASN A 79 0.98 9.38 13.76
C ASN A 79 1.67 9.04 15.08
N ARG A 80 2.99 9.27 15.18
CA ARG A 80 3.75 9.06 16.41
C ARG A 80 3.24 9.97 17.53
N LYS A 81 2.96 11.24 17.25
CA LYS A 81 2.44 12.18 18.25
C LYS A 81 1.06 11.77 18.78
N LEU A 82 0.20 11.24 17.91
CA LEU A 82 -1.18 10.89 18.25
C LEU A 82 -1.32 9.49 18.89
N SER A 83 -0.38 8.58 18.67
CA SER A 83 -0.55 7.17 19.05
C SER A 83 0.68 6.46 19.61
N GLY A 84 1.87 7.04 19.45
CA GLY A 84 3.14 6.37 19.74
C GLY A 84 3.60 5.35 18.69
N ILE A 85 2.78 5.05 17.67
CA ILE A 85 3.14 4.10 16.60
C ILE A 85 4.30 4.64 15.78
N GLU A 86 5.32 3.82 15.57
CA GLU A 86 6.50 4.18 14.79
C GLU A 86 6.32 3.85 13.31
N THR A 87 6.90 4.67 12.42
CA THR A 87 6.90 4.39 10.99
C THR A 87 8.31 3.99 10.55
N VAL A 88 8.42 2.85 9.87
CA VAL A 88 9.66 2.35 9.28
C VAL A 88 9.62 2.61 7.77
N PHE A 89 10.67 3.25 7.26
CA PHE A 89 10.83 3.54 5.85
C PHE A 89 11.79 2.57 5.18
N LEU A 90 11.40 2.00 4.05
CA LEU A 90 12.27 1.19 3.18
C LEU A 90 12.41 1.85 1.81
N LEU A 91 13.63 1.89 1.30
CA LEU A 91 13.89 2.40 -0.05
C LEU A 91 13.43 1.36 -1.09
N THR A 92 12.76 1.84 -2.13
CA THR A 92 12.34 1.02 -3.27
C THR A 92 13.56 0.49 -4.01
N SER A 93 13.49 -0.75 -4.52
CA SER A 93 14.57 -1.33 -5.34
C SER A 93 14.84 -0.47 -6.59
N SER A 94 16.10 -0.44 -7.05
CA SER A 94 16.48 0.19 -8.31
C SER A 94 15.59 -0.29 -9.48
N GLY A 95 15.25 0.63 -10.38
CA GLY A 95 14.44 0.33 -11.57
C GLY A 95 12.94 0.16 -11.31
N LYS A 96 12.42 0.42 -10.10
CA LYS A 96 10.96 0.40 -9.81
C LYS A 96 10.41 1.73 -9.28
N SER A 97 11.24 2.75 -9.14
CA SER A 97 10.87 4.05 -8.56
C SER A 97 9.83 4.82 -9.40
N TYR A 98 9.75 4.57 -10.71
CA TYR A 98 8.78 5.21 -11.60
C TYR A 98 7.38 4.60 -11.54
N ILE A 99 7.21 3.43 -10.90
CA ILE A 99 5.92 2.75 -10.83
C ILE A 99 5.03 3.45 -9.80
N SER A 100 3.84 3.85 -10.25
CA SER A 100 2.78 4.35 -9.37
C SER A 100 1.42 3.89 -9.89
N SER A 101 0.48 3.59 -9.01
CA SER A 101 -0.85 3.17 -9.43
C SER A 101 -1.57 4.22 -10.28
N SER A 102 -1.28 5.52 -10.08
CA SER A 102 -1.84 6.58 -10.92
C SER A 102 -1.36 6.49 -12.36
N ILE A 103 -0.05 6.33 -12.58
CA ILE A 103 0.53 6.17 -13.93
C ILE A 103 0.03 4.87 -14.56
N VAL A 104 0.07 3.75 -13.82
CA VAL A 104 -0.38 2.45 -14.34
C VAL A 104 -1.85 2.48 -14.77
N ARG A 105 -2.73 3.09 -13.97
CA ARG A 105 -4.15 3.25 -14.34
C ARG A 105 -4.33 4.12 -15.58
N ASP A 106 -3.48 5.12 -15.78
CA ASP A 106 -3.53 5.96 -16.97
C ASP A 106 -3.11 5.19 -18.23
N VAL A 107 -2.04 4.39 -18.14
CA VAL A 107 -1.62 3.46 -19.20
C VAL A 107 -2.76 2.51 -19.58
N ILE A 108 -3.42 1.90 -18.58
CA ILE A 108 -4.57 1.01 -18.79
C ILE A 108 -5.71 1.72 -19.53
N ARG A 109 -6.11 2.91 -19.10
CA ARG A 109 -7.22 3.67 -19.70
C ARG A 109 -6.99 4.03 -21.16
N ASN A 110 -5.73 4.20 -21.54
CA ASN A 110 -5.34 4.58 -22.89
C ASN A 110 -4.89 3.37 -23.75
N GLY A 111 -5.12 2.15 -23.27
CA GLY A 111 -4.81 0.92 -24.02
C GLY A 111 -3.31 0.62 -24.16
N GLY A 112 -2.46 1.21 -23.32
CA GLY A 112 -1.03 0.89 -23.29
C GLY A 112 -0.74 -0.44 -22.59
N ASP A 113 0.42 -1.01 -22.87
CA ASP A 113 0.90 -2.23 -22.19
C ASP A 113 1.34 -1.92 -20.75
N TYR A 114 0.60 -2.47 -19.78
CA TYR A 114 0.87 -2.34 -18.35
C TYR A 114 1.46 -3.60 -17.71
N THR A 115 1.63 -4.68 -18.48
CA THR A 115 1.92 -6.02 -17.95
C THR A 115 3.25 -6.10 -17.19
N SER A 116 4.24 -5.29 -17.59
CA SER A 116 5.54 -5.18 -16.92
C SER A 116 5.52 -4.33 -15.64
N LEU A 117 4.42 -3.60 -15.39
CA LEU A 117 4.30 -2.66 -14.26
C LEU A 117 3.55 -3.24 -13.07
N VAL A 118 2.91 -4.40 -13.23
CA VAL A 118 2.08 -5.04 -12.21
C VAL A 118 2.33 -6.54 -12.13
N PRO A 119 2.07 -7.18 -10.97
CA PRO A 119 2.04 -8.63 -10.88
C PRO A 119 0.97 -9.25 -11.79
N ASP A 120 1.18 -10.51 -12.18
CA ASP A 120 0.22 -11.28 -12.99
C ASP A 120 -1.20 -11.27 -12.40
N THR A 121 -1.31 -11.20 -11.07
CA THR A 121 -2.58 -11.24 -10.35
C THR A 121 -3.46 -10.00 -10.57
N VAL A 122 -2.90 -8.92 -11.12
CA VAL A 122 -3.60 -7.66 -11.45
C VAL A 122 -3.99 -7.62 -12.93
N ARG A 123 -3.53 -8.57 -13.76
CA ARG A 123 -3.85 -8.55 -15.20
C ARG A 123 -5.27 -9.08 -15.43
N PHE A 124 -6.09 -8.32 -16.16
CA PHE A 124 -7.52 -8.62 -16.39
C PHE A 124 -7.94 -8.54 -17.87
N ASN A 125 -6.97 -8.52 -18.79
CA ASN A 125 -7.20 -8.56 -20.24
C ASN A 125 -6.78 -9.91 -20.81
#